data_AF-A0AA87FG97-F1
#
_entry.id   AF-A0AA87FG97-F1
#
_cell.length_a   1.000
_cell.length_b   1.000
_cell.length_c   1.000
_cell.angle_alpha   90.00
_cell.angle_beta   90.00
_cell.angle_gamma   90.00
#
_symmetry.space_group_name_H-M   'P 1'
#
loop_
_entity.id
_entity.type
_entity.pdbx_description
1 polymer ?
#
loop_
_entity_poly.entity_id
_entity_poly.type
_entity_poly.pdbx_seq_one_letter_code
_entity_poly.pdbx_strand_id
1 'polypeptide(L)' 'MNYSALEMLYATHVIEGKRTIESVPDILREDVAKIVDEAKKPEGTK' A
#
# COMPACT_ATOMS: atom_id res chain seq x y z
N MET A 1 12.55 1.10 -2.93
CA MET A 1 12.03 2.22 -2.13
C MET A 1 12.23 1.91 -0.65
N ASN A 2 12.51 2.92 0.19
CA ASN A 2 12.48 2.77 1.65
C ASN A 2 11.16 3.33 2.14
N TYR A 3 10.15 2.46 2.30
CA TYR A 3 8.89 2.82 2.91
C TYR A 3 9.01 2.69 4.44
N SER A 4 8.40 3.62 5.17
CA SER A 4 8.32 3.56 6.62
C SER A 4 7.39 2.43 7.05
N ALA A 5 7.60 1.89 8.25
CA ALA A 5 6.72 0.86 8.82
C ALA A 5 5.24 1.28 8.87
N LEU A 6 4.97 2.59 8.99
CA LEU A 6 3.63 3.19 8.90
C LEU A 6 2.98 3.01 7.52
N GLU A 7 3.71 3.27 6.45
CA GLU A 7 3.23 3.13 5.06
C GLU A 7 2.92 1.67 4.77
N MET A 8 3.80 0.75 5.20
CA MET A 8 3.56 -0.68 5.08
C MET A 8 2.32 -1.13 5.85
N LEU A 9 2.14 -0.68 7.10
CA LEU A 9 0.96 -1.04 7.90
C LEU A 9 -0.34 -0.57 7.23
N TYR A 10 -0.36 0.66 6.72
CA TYR A 10 -1.52 1.18 5.98
C TYR A 10 -1.75 0.40 4.69
N ALA A 11 -0.71 0.13 3.91
CA ALA A 11 -0.80 -0.68 2.70
C ALA A 11 -1.34 -2.08 2.99
N THR A 12 -0.85 -2.76 4.03
CA THR A 12 -1.38 -4.06 4.46
C THR A 12 -2.85 -3.97 4.82
N HIS A 13 -3.28 -2.98 5.61
CA HIS A 13 -4.70 -2.81 5.94
C HIS A 13 -5.57 -2.55 4.72
N VAL A 14 -5.04 -1.85 3.70
CA VAL A 14 -5.74 -1.60 2.43
C VAL A 14 -5.81 -2.87 1.57
N ILE A 15 -4.72 -3.65 1.51
CA ILE A 15 -4.66 -4.95 0.80
C ILE A 15 -5.59 -5.96 1.44
N GLU A 16 -5.61 -6.04 2.77
CA GLU A 16 -6.48 -6.93 3.55
C GLU A 16 -7.96 -6.49 3.52
N GLY A 17 -8.28 -5.31 2.97
CA GLY A 17 -9.64 -4.79 2.93
C GLY A 17 -10.19 -4.32 4.29
N LYS A 18 -9.33 -4.19 5.30
CA LYS A 18 -9.70 -3.66 6.63
C LYS A 18 -9.88 -2.15 6.61
N ARG A 19 -9.26 -1.45 5.65
CA ARG A 19 -9.37 0.00 5.43
C ARG A 19 -9.36 0.34 3.94
N THR A 20 -9.91 1.50 3.58
CA THR A 20 -9.79 2.07 2.24
C THR A 20 -8.63 3.07 2.19
N ILE A 21 -8.12 3.34 0.98
CA ILE A 21 -7.06 4.35 0.74
C ILE A 21 -7.46 5.75 1.23
N GLU A 22 -8.75 6.02 1.37
CA GLU A 22 -9.30 7.27 1.89
C GLU A 22 -9.00 7.48 3.38
N SER A 23 -8.86 6.39 4.14
CA SER A 23 -8.44 6.43 5.55
C SER A 23 -6.95 6.70 5.72
N VAL A 24 -6.19 6.71 4.63
CA VAL A 24 -4.77 7.02 4.63
C VAL A 24 -4.61 8.54 4.51
N PRO A 25 -3.74 9.18 5.31
CA PRO A 25 -3.39 10.59 5.14
C PRO A 25 -2.87 10.85 3.73
N ASP A 26 -3.23 12.00 3.13
CA ASP A 26 -2.83 12.35 1.75
C ASP A 26 -1.32 12.24 1.51
N ILE A 27 -0.50 12.59 2.52
CA ILE A 27 0.96 12.50 2.48
C ILE A 27 1.45 11.06 2.24
N LEU A 28 0.71 10.06 2.72
CA LEU A 28 1.06 8.64 2.62
C LEU A 28 0.24 7.92 1.55
N ARG A 29 -0.83 8.53 1.00
CA ARG A 29 -1.68 7.88 -0.01
C ARG A 29 -0.91 7.47 -1.23
N GLU A 30 0.02 8.31 -1.69
CA GLU A 30 0.77 8.02 -2.91
C GLU A 30 1.69 6.80 -2.72
N ASP A 31 2.44 6.75 -1.62
CA ASP A 31 3.32 5.62 -1.30
C ASP A 31 2.53 4.35 -0.97
N VAL A 32 1.45 4.47 -0.19
CA VAL A 32 0.57 3.34 0.12
C VAL A 32 -0.09 2.79 -1.14
N ALA A 33 -0.54 3.65 -2.06
CA ALA A 33 -1.10 3.22 -3.34
C ALA A 33 -0.06 2.48 -4.19
N LYS A 34 1.19 2.95 -4.23
CA LYS A 34 2.29 2.25 -4.91
C LYS A 34 2.55 0.88 -4.28
N ILE A 35 2.63 0.77 -2.95
CA ILE A 35 2.83 -0.52 -2.27
C ILE A 35 1.67 -1.48 -2.54
N VAL A 36 0.42 -0.99 -2.51
CA VAL A 36 -0.78 -1.80 -2.80
C VAL A 36 -0.77 -2.27 -4.25
N ASP A 37 -0.39 -1.41 -5.20
CA ASP A 37 -0.28 -1.74 -6.62
C ASP A 37 0.85 -2.76 -6.88
N GLU A 38 2.03 -2.52 -6.31
CA GLU A 38 3.17 -3.45 -6.37
C GLU A 38 2.81 -4.82 -5.76
N ALA A 39 2.12 -4.84 -4.62
CA ALA A 39 1.66 -6.09 -3.98
C ALA A 39 0.54 -6.78 -4.76
N LYS A 40 -0.32 -6.02 -5.46
CA LYS A 40 -1.38 -6.55 -6.32
C LYS A 40 -0.86 -7.04 -7.66
N LYS A 41 0.31 -6.60 -8.10
CA LYS A 41 0.96 -7.10 -9.29
C LYS A 41 1.65 -8.41 -8.91
N PRO A 42 1.04 -9.60 -9.17
CA PRO A 42 1.75 -10.83 -8.90
C PRO A 42 3.04 -10.80 -9.72
N GLU A 43 4.17 -11.09 -9.10
CA GLU A 43 5.44 -11.35 -9.78
C GLU A 43 5.30 -12.64 -10.60
N GLY A 44 4.56 -12.55 -11.70
CA GLY A 44 4.28 -13.60 -12.67
C GLY A 44 4.54 -13.06 -14.07
N THR A 45 5.74 -12.58 -14.33
CA THR A 45 6.34 -12.61 -15.67
C THR A 45 7.86 -12.69 -15.53
N LYS A 46 8.36 -13.86 -15.10
CA LYS A 46 9.56 -14.44 -15.69
C LYS A 46 9.60 -15.95 -15.48
#